data_AF-A0A895YH44-F1
#
_entry.id   AF-A0A895YH44-F1
#
_cell.length_a   1.000
_cell.length_b   1.000
_cell.length_c   1.000
_cell.angle_alpha   90.00
_cell.angle_beta   90.00
_cell.angle_gamma   90.00
#
_symmetry.space_group_name_H-M   'P 1'
#
loop_
_entity.id
_entity.type
_entity.pdbx_description
1 polymer ?
#
loop_
_entity_poly.entity_id
_entity_poly.type
_entity_poly.pdbx_seq_one_letter_code
_entity_poly.pdbx_strand_id
1 'polypeptide(L)'
;MPQVAPAQSGRTDPHRSGCPINLSLEVIGDTWSLLILRDMIFGGRRHFRELLAGSVEGIASNILAARLRKLVELGMLTRRQDPSHKQKAIYSLTEASIELLPVMAALGSWGSRWLPVSEELSVRARVLAEGGPELLDRFMAELRHEQLGGPPPVPAADGRSVREHLQQVYEATREAR
;
A
#
# COMPACT_ATOMS: atom_id res chain seq x y z
N MET A 1 50.69 5.67 21.09
CA MET A 1 49.25 5.92 20.88
C MET A 1 48.53 4.58 20.95
N PRO A 2 47.45 4.43 21.72
CA PRO A 2 46.89 3.13 22.05
C PRO A 2 46.11 2.55 20.87
N GLN A 3 46.36 1.26 20.65
CA GLN A 3 45.71 0.39 19.69
C GLN A 3 44.28 0.09 20.18
N VAL A 4 43.28 0.49 19.40
CA VAL A 4 41.88 0.18 19.69
C VAL A 4 41.66 -1.31 19.39
N ALA A 5 41.35 -2.08 20.43
CA ALA A 5 40.95 -3.47 20.32
C ALA A 5 39.59 -3.59 19.59
N PRO A 6 39.36 -4.64 18.78
CA PRO A 6 38.04 -4.87 18.23
C PRO A 6 37.10 -5.35 19.34
N ALA A 7 36.02 -4.61 19.56
CA ALA A 7 34.94 -5.05 20.43
C ALA A 7 34.27 -6.28 19.81
N GLN A 8 34.41 -7.44 20.46
CA GLN A 8 33.51 -8.58 20.26
C GLN A 8 32.36 -8.46 21.28
N SER A 9 31.11 -8.44 20.81
CA SER A 9 29.97 -9.16 21.43
C SER A 9 28.61 -8.76 20.85
N GLY A 10 27.90 -9.75 20.31
CA GLY A 10 26.55 -10.06 20.76
C GLY A 10 25.36 -9.24 20.24
N ARG A 11 25.17 -9.15 18.93
CA ARG A 11 23.85 -8.80 18.38
C ARG A 11 23.37 -9.93 17.48
N THR A 12 22.41 -10.71 17.96
CA THR A 12 21.55 -11.48 17.06
C THR A 12 20.72 -10.45 16.30
N ASP A 13 21.25 -9.94 15.20
CA ASP A 13 20.45 -9.14 14.28
C ASP A 13 19.26 -10.00 13.85
N PRO A 14 18.00 -9.62 14.15
CA PRO A 14 16.83 -10.41 13.76
C PRO A 14 16.67 -10.48 12.25
N HIS A 15 17.39 -9.63 11.51
CA HIS A 15 17.35 -9.57 10.06
C HIS A 15 18.40 -10.47 9.41
N ARG A 16 18.05 -11.06 8.26
CA ARG A 16 18.96 -11.95 7.53
C ARG A 16 20.20 -11.23 7.02
N SER A 17 20.09 -9.94 6.74
CA SER A 17 21.19 -9.05 6.35
C SER A 17 20.79 -7.58 6.50
N GLY A 18 21.78 -6.69 6.53
CA GLY A 18 21.57 -5.23 6.44
C GLY A 18 21.28 -4.71 5.03
N CYS A 19 20.98 -5.58 4.05
CA CYS A 19 20.64 -5.16 2.69
C CYS A 19 19.25 -4.51 2.67
N PRO A 20 19.10 -3.26 2.17
CA PRO A 20 17.81 -2.58 2.14
C PRO A 20 16.72 -3.33 1.38
N ILE A 21 17.09 -4.04 0.31
CA ILE A 21 16.15 -4.86 -0.48
C ILE A 21 15.63 -6.03 0.37
N ASN A 22 16.52 -6.73 1.09
CA ASN A 22 16.13 -7.82 1.98
C ASN A 22 15.23 -7.31 3.11
N LEU A 23 15.59 -6.18 3.73
CA LEU A 23 14.78 -5.59 4.81
C LEU A 23 13.38 -5.20 4.31
N SER A 24 13.26 -4.65 3.10
CA SER A 24 11.95 -4.41 2.48
C SER A 24 11.17 -5.72 2.27
N LEU A 25 11.82 -6.77 1.78
CA LEU A 25 11.17 -8.08 1.59
C LEU A 25 10.69 -8.71 2.92
N GLU A 26 11.39 -8.48 4.02
CA GLU A 26 10.94 -8.94 5.35
C GLU A 26 9.67 -8.20 5.83
N VAL A 27 9.38 -7.00 5.30
CA VAL A 27 8.19 -6.20 5.60
C VAL A 27 7.04 -6.48 4.63
N ILE A 28 7.31 -6.44 3.31
CA ILE A 28 6.27 -6.45 2.26
C ILE A 28 6.37 -7.65 1.30
N GLY A 29 7.35 -8.54 1.47
CA GLY A 29 7.58 -9.67 0.58
C GLY A 29 6.67 -10.88 0.81
N ASP A 30 5.69 -10.79 1.72
CA ASP A 30 4.65 -11.81 1.85
C ASP A 30 3.49 -11.59 0.88
N THR A 31 2.73 -12.66 0.60
CA THR A 31 1.65 -12.68 -0.39
C THR A 31 0.56 -11.62 -0.15
N TRP A 32 0.32 -11.22 1.09
CA TRP A 32 -0.87 -10.45 1.46
C TRP A 32 -0.58 -8.98 1.77
N SER A 33 0.63 -8.66 2.23
CA SER A 33 0.96 -7.29 2.67
C SER A 33 0.70 -6.25 1.57
N LEU A 34 1.23 -6.44 0.35
CA LEU A 34 0.98 -5.51 -0.75
C LEU A 34 -0.46 -5.54 -1.26
N LEU A 35 -1.17 -6.67 -1.17
CA LEU A 35 -2.58 -6.75 -1.56
C LEU A 35 -3.49 -5.98 -0.61
N ILE A 36 -3.21 -6.03 0.70
CA ILE A 36 -3.92 -5.23 1.70
C ILE A 36 -3.65 -3.74 1.47
N LEU A 37 -2.39 -3.34 1.28
CA LEU A 37 -2.05 -1.94 1.01
C LEU A 37 -2.69 -1.46 -0.31
N ARG A 38 -2.71 -2.31 -1.35
CA ARG A 38 -3.40 -2.04 -2.62
C ARG A 38 -4.88 -1.72 -2.38
N ASP A 39 -5.57 -2.57 -1.62
CA ASP A 39 -7.00 -2.41 -1.36
C ASP A 39 -7.31 -1.16 -0.52
N MET A 40 -6.40 -0.76 0.38
CA MET A 40 -6.49 0.51 1.12
C MET A 40 -6.25 1.72 0.22
N ILE A 41 -5.22 1.69 -0.63
CA ILE A 41 -4.82 2.80 -1.51
C ILE A 41 -5.87 3.06 -2.59
N PHE A 42 -6.23 2.03 -3.36
CA PHE A 42 -7.12 2.16 -4.51
C PHE A 42 -8.59 2.05 -4.13
N GLY A 43 -8.92 1.20 -3.17
CA GLY A 43 -10.29 1.00 -2.71
C GLY A 43 -10.73 1.94 -1.60
N GLY A 44 -9.82 2.74 -1.02
CA GLY A 44 -10.11 3.64 0.10
C GLY A 44 -10.56 2.92 1.37
N ARG A 45 -10.33 1.61 1.47
CA ARG A 45 -10.88 0.76 2.55
C ARG A 45 -10.10 0.94 3.83
N ARG A 46 -10.81 1.11 4.94
CA ARG A 46 -10.20 1.38 6.25
C ARG A 46 -10.70 0.47 7.35
N HIS A 47 -11.77 -0.28 7.11
CA HIS A 47 -12.32 -1.21 8.05
C HIS A 47 -12.07 -2.67 7.65
N PHE A 48 -11.93 -3.54 8.67
CA PHE A 48 -11.69 -4.97 8.47
C PHE A 48 -12.71 -5.62 7.53
N ARG A 49 -14.00 -5.30 7.68
CA ARG A 49 -15.07 -5.90 6.86
C ARG A 49 -14.99 -5.46 5.40
N GLU A 50 -14.60 -4.22 5.14
CA GLU A 50 -14.42 -3.70 3.78
C GLU A 50 -13.25 -4.40 3.10
N LEU A 51 -12.12 -4.51 3.80
CA LEU A 51 -10.92 -5.20 3.31
C LEU A 51 -11.20 -6.69 3.04
N LEU A 52 -11.96 -7.34 3.93
CA LEU A 52 -12.33 -8.74 3.75
C LEU A 52 -13.28 -8.93 2.56
N ALA A 53 -14.37 -8.16 2.51
CA ALA A 53 -15.42 -8.33 1.52
C ALA A 53 -14.98 -7.91 0.11
N GLY A 54 -14.08 -6.94 0.00
CA GLY A 54 -13.63 -6.45 -1.28
C GLY A 54 -12.34 -7.08 -1.81
N SER A 55 -11.73 -8.03 -1.08
CA SER A 55 -10.52 -8.71 -1.52
C SER A 55 -10.82 -9.55 -2.76
N VAL A 56 -10.18 -9.22 -3.88
CA VAL A 56 -10.36 -9.94 -5.15
C VAL A 56 -9.78 -11.35 -5.07
N GLU A 57 -8.69 -11.53 -4.31
CA GLU A 57 -7.99 -12.80 -4.13
C GLU A 57 -8.58 -13.68 -3.02
N GLY A 58 -9.65 -13.24 -2.36
CA GLY A 58 -10.35 -14.05 -1.36
C GLY A 58 -9.54 -14.31 -0.09
N ILE A 59 -8.92 -13.27 0.50
CA ILE A 59 -8.17 -13.42 1.76
C ILE A 59 -9.05 -14.00 2.89
N ALA A 60 -8.54 -15.03 3.58
CA ALA A 60 -9.24 -15.58 4.74
C ALA A 60 -9.21 -14.61 5.94
N SER A 61 -10.28 -14.59 6.74
CA SER A 61 -10.45 -13.63 7.84
C SER A 61 -9.34 -13.68 8.90
N ASN A 62 -8.89 -14.89 9.25
CA ASN A 62 -7.79 -15.11 10.19
C ASN A 62 -6.45 -14.59 9.63
N ILE A 63 -6.19 -14.78 8.33
CA ILE A 63 -4.99 -14.30 7.66
C ILE A 63 -4.99 -12.77 7.57
N LEU A 64 -6.12 -12.16 7.18
CA LEU A 64 -6.28 -10.71 7.16
C LEU A 64 -6.02 -10.11 8.56
N ALA A 65 -6.60 -10.70 9.60
CA ALA A 65 -6.42 -10.23 10.98
C ALA A 65 -4.94 -10.31 11.42
N ALA A 66 -4.26 -11.41 11.12
CA ALA A 66 -2.85 -11.59 11.44
C ALA A 66 -1.96 -10.58 10.68
N ARG A 67 -2.24 -10.35 9.39
CA ARG A 67 -1.46 -9.44 8.55
C ARG A 67 -1.67 -7.97 8.91
N LEU A 68 -2.91 -7.56 9.19
CA LEU A 68 -3.17 -6.22 9.70
C LEU A 68 -2.44 -5.95 11.02
N ARG A 69 -2.42 -6.92 11.93
CA ARG A 69 -1.63 -6.80 13.17
C ARG A 69 -0.15 -6.60 12.87
N LYS A 70 0.41 -7.43 11.98
CA LYS A 70 1.83 -7.36 11.62
C LYS A 70 2.20 -6.03 10.95
N LEU A 71 1.37 -5.54 10.03
CA LEU A 71 1.58 -4.25 9.36
C LEU A 71 1.51 -3.07 10.35
N VAL A 72 0.67 -3.17 11.40
CA VAL A 72 0.67 -2.19 12.49
C VAL A 72 1.95 -2.27 13.33
N GLU A 73 2.39 -3.48 13.71
CA GLU A 73 3.64 -3.69 14.45
C GLU A 73 4.87 -3.17 13.69
N LEU A 74 4.87 -3.30 12.36
CA LEU A 74 5.94 -2.82 11.48
C LEU A 74 5.84 -1.32 11.16
N GLY A 75 4.85 -0.61 11.68
CA GLY A 75 4.67 0.83 11.42
C GLY A 75 4.18 1.17 10.01
N MET A 76 3.67 0.19 9.26
CA MET A 76 3.07 0.39 7.94
C MET A 76 1.63 0.92 8.06
N LEU A 77 0.93 0.53 9.12
CA LEU A 77 -0.44 0.97 9.39
C LEU A 77 -0.56 1.52 10.81
N THR A 78 -1.49 2.44 11.01
CA THR A 78 -2.01 2.77 12.34
C THR A 78 -3.37 2.11 12.55
N ARG A 79 -3.69 1.80 13.82
CA ARG A 79 -5.00 1.27 14.22
C ARG A 79 -5.58 2.14 15.32
N ARG A 80 -6.79 2.67 15.11
CA ARG A 80 -7.55 3.41 16.13
C ARG A 80 -8.95 2.80 16.30
N GLN A 81 -9.54 2.96 17.47
CA GLN A 81 -10.95 2.61 17.66
C GLN A 81 -11.82 3.59 16.87
N ASP A 82 -12.90 3.07 16.31
CA ASP A 82 -13.90 3.90 15.64
C ASP A 82 -14.75 4.64 16.67
N PRO A 83 -14.82 5.98 16.65
CA PRO A 83 -15.62 6.75 17.59
C PRO A 83 -17.12 6.43 17.52
N SER A 84 -17.61 6.01 16.36
CA SER A 84 -19.02 5.68 16.13
C SER A 84 -19.42 4.30 16.65
N HIS A 85 -18.45 3.37 16.79
CA HIS A 85 -18.74 1.99 17.15
C HIS A 85 -17.54 1.32 17.83
N LYS A 86 -17.61 1.11 19.16
CA LYS A 86 -16.50 0.61 19.99
C LYS A 86 -15.80 -0.66 19.51
N GLN A 87 -16.52 -1.56 18.82
CA GLN A 87 -15.95 -2.80 18.30
C GLN A 87 -15.28 -2.66 16.92
N LYS A 88 -15.46 -1.52 16.22
CA LYS A 88 -14.83 -1.26 14.94
C LYS A 88 -13.47 -0.61 15.16
N ALA A 89 -12.52 -1.00 14.31
CA ALA A 89 -11.23 -0.34 14.21
C ALA A 89 -11.12 0.32 12.84
N ILE A 90 -10.45 1.47 12.81
CA ILE A 90 -10.03 2.18 11.61
C ILE A 90 -8.54 1.91 11.44
N TYR A 91 -8.18 1.35 10.30
CA TYR A 91 -6.80 1.24 9.83
C TYR A 91 -6.49 2.42 8.93
N SER A 92 -5.31 3.02 9.09
CA SER A 92 -4.85 4.13 8.24
C SER A 92 -3.44 3.87 7.77
N LEU A 93 -3.14 4.24 6.52
CA LEU A 93 -1.78 4.19 5.99
C LEU A 93 -0.87 5.11 6.80
N THR A 94 0.38 4.70 7.03
CA THR A 94 1.44 5.61 7.47
C THR A 94 2.15 6.21 6.27
N GLU A 95 3.02 7.19 6.51
CA GLU A 95 3.89 7.75 5.49
C GLU A 95 4.70 6.66 4.76
N ALA A 96 5.25 5.70 5.50
CA ALA A 96 6.00 4.57 4.93
C ALA A 96 5.17 3.71 3.95
N SER A 97 3.87 3.54 4.19
CA SER A 97 2.99 2.83 3.25
C SER A 97 2.61 3.69 2.04
N ILE A 98 2.49 5.00 2.21
CA ILE A 98 2.18 5.92 1.10
C ILE A 98 3.37 5.99 0.13
N GLU A 99 4.60 6.04 0.65
CA GLU A 99 5.83 6.04 -0.15
C GLU A 99 6.08 4.72 -0.92
N LEU A 100 5.32 3.66 -0.64
CA LEU A 100 5.36 2.43 -1.45
C LEU A 100 4.57 2.54 -2.77
N LEU A 101 3.76 3.58 -2.96
CA LEU A 101 2.94 3.72 -4.16
C LEU A 101 3.77 3.65 -5.46
N PRO A 102 4.92 4.34 -5.61
CA PRO A 102 5.76 4.20 -6.80
C PRO A 102 6.29 2.77 -7.01
N VAL A 103 6.62 2.06 -5.94
CA VAL A 103 7.06 0.65 -6.01
C VAL A 103 5.92 -0.24 -6.51
N MET A 104 4.70 -0.02 -6.03
CA MET A 104 3.51 -0.76 -6.47
C MET A 104 3.16 -0.47 -7.93
N ALA A 105 3.28 0.79 -8.38
CA ALA A 105 3.10 1.17 -9.78
C ALA A 105 4.13 0.48 -10.69
N ALA A 106 5.40 0.48 -10.30
CA ALA A 106 6.46 -0.21 -11.02
C ALA A 106 6.25 -1.72 -11.07
N LEU A 107 5.83 -2.34 -9.96
CA LEU A 107 5.51 -3.76 -9.88
C LEU A 107 4.34 -4.12 -10.81
N GLY A 108 3.28 -3.30 -10.83
CA GLY A 108 2.13 -3.47 -11.72
C GLY A 108 2.49 -3.31 -13.20
N SER A 109 3.34 -2.33 -13.54
CA SER A 109 3.85 -2.13 -14.90
C SER A 109 4.73 -3.30 -15.36
N TRP A 110 5.59 -3.83 -14.49
CA TRP A 110 6.35 -5.04 -14.76
C TRP A 110 5.41 -6.25 -14.97
N GLY A 111 4.46 -6.47 -14.06
CA GLY A 111 3.50 -7.57 -14.16
C GLY A 111 2.70 -7.52 -15.47
N SER A 112 2.26 -6.33 -15.88
CA SER A 112 1.49 -6.13 -17.11
C SER A 112 2.28 -6.46 -18.39
N ARG A 113 3.61 -6.44 -18.34
CA ARG A 113 4.49 -6.79 -19.48
C ARG A 113 4.83 -8.28 -19.55
N TRP A 114 4.90 -8.95 -18.42
CA TRP A 114 5.51 -10.28 -18.31
C TRP A 114 4.57 -11.38 -17.82
N LEU A 115 3.40 -11.04 -17.29
CA LEU A 115 2.45 -11.98 -16.70
C LEU A 115 1.08 -11.93 -17.40
N PRO A 116 0.29 -13.02 -17.33
CA PRO A 116 -1.06 -13.06 -17.89
C PRO A 116 -2.04 -12.28 -17.01
N VAL A 117 -2.01 -10.95 -17.12
CA VAL A 117 -2.91 -10.05 -16.38
C VAL A 117 -4.28 -9.95 -17.06
N SER A 118 -5.35 -9.74 -16.28
CA SER A 118 -6.62 -9.30 -16.85
C SER A 118 -6.57 -7.80 -17.17
N GLU A 119 -7.35 -7.38 -18.17
CA GLU A 119 -7.40 -5.98 -18.56
C GLU A 119 -7.90 -5.12 -17.40
N GLU A 120 -8.99 -5.53 -16.74
CA GLU A 120 -9.57 -4.76 -15.65
C GLU A 120 -8.61 -4.59 -14.46
N LEU A 121 -7.80 -5.60 -14.11
CA LEU A 121 -6.86 -5.51 -12.99
C LEU A 121 -5.54 -4.80 -13.34
N SER A 122 -5.20 -4.68 -14.62
CA SER A 122 -3.97 -4.01 -15.06
C SER A 122 -4.14 -2.52 -15.38
N VAL A 123 -5.37 -2.06 -15.62
CA VAL A 123 -5.61 -0.71 -16.12
C VAL A 123 -5.13 0.40 -15.18
N ARG A 124 -5.28 0.23 -13.86
CA ARG A 124 -4.77 1.21 -12.88
C ARG A 124 -3.25 1.31 -12.91
N ALA A 125 -2.56 0.16 -13.02
CA ALA A 125 -1.10 0.13 -13.08
C ALA A 125 -0.58 0.80 -14.36
N ARG A 126 -1.31 0.63 -15.48
CA ARG A 126 -1.00 1.29 -16.75
C ARG A 126 -1.16 2.82 -16.64
N VAL A 127 -2.29 3.30 -16.13
CA VAL A 127 -2.55 4.73 -15.93
C VAL A 127 -1.49 5.37 -15.03
N LEU A 128 -1.12 4.71 -13.93
CA LEU A 128 -0.06 5.20 -13.04
C LEU A 128 1.32 5.24 -13.71
N ALA A 129 1.65 4.22 -14.50
CA ALA A 129 2.93 4.17 -15.20
C ALA A 129 3.03 5.23 -16.31
N GLU A 130 1.95 5.46 -17.06
CA GLU A 130 1.87 6.47 -18.11
C GLU A 130 1.81 7.90 -17.55
N GLY A 131 1.13 8.08 -16.42
CA GLY A 131 1.02 9.38 -15.75
C GLY A 131 2.30 9.86 -15.05
N GLY A 132 3.30 9.01 -14.92
CA GLY A 132 4.64 9.39 -14.47
C GLY A 132 4.73 9.88 -13.01
N PRO A 133 5.87 10.48 -12.63
CA PRO A 133 6.11 11.00 -11.28
C PRO A 133 5.05 12.01 -10.83
N GLU A 134 4.55 12.87 -11.71
CA GLU A 134 3.59 13.92 -11.38
C GLU A 134 2.25 13.34 -10.93
N LEU A 135 1.76 12.28 -11.59
CA LEU A 135 0.53 11.61 -11.17
C LEU A 135 0.73 10.88 -9.83
N LEU A 136 1.88 10.24 -9.64
CA LEU A 136 2.22 9.56 -8.38
C LEU A 136 2.31 10.54 -7.21
N ASP A 137 2.96 11.69 -7.39
CA ASP A 137 3.08 12.72 -6.36
C ASP A 137 1.73 13.29 -5.94
N ARG A 138 0.85 13.57 -6.90
CA ARG A 138 -0.53 13.98 -6.60
C ARG A 138 -1.29 12.91 -5.84
N PHE A 139 -1.16 11.65 -6.25
CA PHE A 139 -1.88 10.59 -5.56
C PHE A 139 -1.34 10.34 -4.15
N MET A 140 -0.01 10.44 -3.94
CA MET A 140 0.55 10.43 -2.59
C MET A 140 0.04 11.62 -1.75
N ALA A 141 -0.09 12.82 -2.33
CA ALA A 141 -0.66 13.97 -1.65
C ALA A 141 -2.13 13.75 -1.24
N GLU A 142 -2.95 13.15 -2.12
CA GLU A 142 -4.32 12.72 -1.81
C GLU A 142 -4.35 11.75 -0.63
N LEU A 143 -3.50 10.70 -0.66
CA LEU A 143 -3.43 9.73 0.43
C LEU A 143 -3.00 10.38 1.75
N ARG A 144 -2.03 11.31 1.73
CA ARG A 144 -1.61 12.05 2.93
C ARG A 144 -2.73 12.91 3.49
N HIS A 145 -3.50 13.59 2.62
CA HIS A 145 -4.66 14.36 3.04
C HIS A 145 -5.67 13.48 3.78
N GLU A 146 -6.07 12.36 3.19
CA GLU A 146 -7.12 11.48 3.71
C GLU A 146 -6.73 10.63 4.93
N GLN A 147 -5.48 10.15 4.94
CA GLN A 147 -5.00 9.18 5.92
C GLN A 147 -4.31 9.84 7.10
N LEU A 148 -3.62 10.96 6.85
CA LEU A 148 -2.77 11.65 7.83
C LEU A 148 -3.29 13.05 8.19
N GLY A 149 -4.30 13.58 7.51
CA GLY A 149 -4.79 14.94 7.73
C GLY A 149 -3.87 16.02 7.16
N GLY A 150 -3.11 15.68 6.11
CA GLY A 150 -2.26 16.63 5.39
C GLY A 150 -3.04 17.72 4.65
N PRO A 151 -2.36 18.70 4.03
CA PRO A 151 -3.02 19.72 3.21
C PRO A 151 -3.76 19.07 2.02
N PRO A 152 -4.82 19.71 1.51
CA PRO A 152 -5.52 19.21 0.34
C PRO A 152 -4.58 19.17 -0.87
N PRO A 153 -4.69 18.14 -1.73
CA PRO A 153 -3.90 18.03 -2.94
C PRO A 153 -4.30 19.10 -3.97
N VAL A 154 -3.40 19.37 -4.92
CA VAL A 154 -3.73 20.22 -6.07
C VAL A 154 -4.77 19.50 -6.93
N PRO A 155 -5.95 20.11 -7.20
CA PRO A 155 -6.98 19.47 -8.00
C PRO A 155 -6.53 19.26 -9.44
N ALA A 156 -7.02 18.20 -10.07
CA ALA A 156 -6.88 18.05 -11.52
C ALA A 156 -7.68 19.14 -12.25
N ALA A 157 -7.37 19.35 -13.54
CA ALA A 157 -8.04 20.36 -14.37
C ALA A 157 -9.56 20.14 -14.47
N ASP A 158 -10.00 18.88 -14.33
CA ASP A 158 -11.40 18.46 -14.35
C ASP A 158 -12.01 18.30 -12.94
N GLY A 159 -11.27 18.66 -11.89
CA GLY A 159 -11.69 18.59 -10.50
C GLY A 159 -11.70 17.19 -9.87
N ARG A 160 -11.37 16.12 -10.60
CA ARG A 160 -11.36 14.75 -10.07
C ARG A 160 -10.09 14.46 -9.29
N SER A 161 -10.22 13.63 -8.25
CA SER A 161 -9.06 13.00 -7.60
C SER A 161 -8.45 11.91 -8.47
N VAL A 162 -7.18 11.60 -8.25
CA VAL A 162 -6.50 10.48 -8.89
C VAL A 162 -7.20 9.17 -8.54
N ARG A 163 -7.65 8.96 -7.29
CA ARG A 163 -8.42 7.75 -6.95
C ARG A 163 -9.70 7.62 -7.77
N GLU A 164 -10.50 8.68 -7.89
CA GLU A 164 -11.74 8.65 -8.66
C GLU A 164 -11.48 8.34 -10.13
N HIS A 165 -10.45 8.95 -10.72
CA HIS A 165 -10.05 8.63 -12.08
C HIS A 165 -9.66 7.16 -12.24
N LEU A 166 -8.82 6.62 -11.33
CA LEU A 166 -8.41 5.21 -11.35
C LEU A 166 -9.59 4.25 -11.13
N GLN A 167 -10.58 4.64 -10.32
CA GLN A 167 -11.78 3.83 -10.09
C GLN A 167 -12.67 3.81 -11.32
N GLN A 168 -12.90 4.96 -11.95
CA GLN A 168 -13.70 5.07 -13.16
C GLN A 168 -13.12 4.24 -14.30
N VAL A 169 -11.81 4.31 -14.52
CA VAL A 169 -11.14 3.54 -15.57
C VAL A 169 -11.25 2.03 -15.29
N TYR A 170 -11.08 1.61 -14.03
CA TYR A 170 -11.28 0.22 -13.61
C TYR A 170 -12.70 -0.29 -13.89
N GLU A 171 -13.71 0.49 -13.54
CA GLU A 171 -15.12 0.12 -13.76
C GLU A 171 -15.47 0.05 -15.24
N ALA A 172 -15.04 1.03 -16.04
CA ALA A 172 -15.28 1.06 -17.47
C ALA A 172 -14.67 -0.17 -18.19
N THR A 173 -13.46 -0.58 -17.82
CA THR A 173 -12.84 -1.80 -18.38
C THR A 173 -13.59 -3.07 -17.95
N ARG A 174 -14.09 -3.12 -16.71
CA ARG A 174 -14.84 -4.28 -16.22
C ARG A 174 -16.21 -4.43 -16.90
N GLU A 175 -16.87 -3.33 -17.25
CA GLU A 175 -18.18 -3.33 -17.92
C GLU A 175 -18.11 -3.63 -19.43
N ALA A 176 -16.96 -3.41 -20.05
CA ALA A 176 -16.74 -3.68 -21.47
C ALA A 176 -16.60 -5.18 -21.82
N ARG A 177 -16.73 -6.08 -20.83
CA ARG A 177 -16.51 -7.53 -20.93
C ARG A 177 -17.82 -8.31 -20.79
#